data_AF-A0A3M9YWW3-F1
#
_entry.id   AF-A0A3M9YWW3-F1
#
_cell.length_a   1.000
_cell.length_b   1.000
_cell.length_c   1.000
_cell.angle_alpha   90.00
_cell.angle_beta   90.00
_cell.angle_gamma   90.00
#
_symmetry.space_group_name_H-M   'P 1'
#
loop_
_entity.id
_entity.type
_entity.pdbx_description
1 polymer ?
#
loop_
_entity_poly.entity_id
_entity_poly.type
_entity_poly.pdbx_seq_one_letter_code
_entity_poly.pdbx_strand_id
1 'polypeptide(L)'
;MPAQFNDVIRELIQNARIVSFTGWQSTHPAEAIALFQAADDQGRYLSQADCAHLQTLVPSRAEGLPVAQQLRDQVAEIVDEARAGVLDTFPTITQP
;
A
#
# COMPACT_ATOMS: atom_id res chain seq x y z
N MET A 1 23.36 7.51 17.74
CA MET A 1 22.03 7.76 18.33
C MET A 1 21.02 7.51 17.22
N PRO A 2 20.09 6.55 17.32
CA PRO A 2 19.13 6.32 16.24
C PRO A 2 18.15 7.51 16.17
N ALA A 3 17.80 7.92 14.95
CA ALA A 3 16.89 9.03 14.69
C ALA A 3 15.55 8.81 15.43
N GLN A 4 15.22 9.72 16.34
CA GLN A 4 13.97 9.70 17.07
C GLN A 4 12.88 10.17 16.11
N PHE A 5 12.04 9.25 15.63
CA PHE A 5 10.83 9.59 14.86
C PHE A 5 9.93 10.46 15.74
N ASN A 6 9.97 11.77 15.54
CA ASN A 6 9.07 12.75 16.16
C ASN A 6 7.61 12.43 15.77
N ASP A 7 6.67 12.59 16.69
CA ASP A 7 5.23 12.43 16.50
C ASP A 7 4.71 13.17 15.24
N VAL A 8 5.30 14.32 14.89
CA VAL A 8 4.99 15.07 13.66
C VAL A 8 5.29 14.25 12.39
N ILE A 9 6.40 13.52 12.35
CA ILE A 9 6.74 12.68 11.18
C ILE A 9 5.79 11.49 11.09
N ARG A 10 5.41 10.91 12.24
CA ARG A 10 4.43 9.81 12.29
C ARG A 10 3.07 10.27 11.78
N GLU A 11 2.62 11.46 12.18
CA GLU A 11 1.37 12.06 11.74
C GLU A 11 1.41 12.40 10.23
N LEU A 12 2.52 12.92 9.73
CA LEU A 12 2.70 13.17 8.28
C LEU A 12 2.67 11.88 7.46
N ILE A 13 3.26 10.79 7.95
CA ILE A 13 3.19 9.47 7.28
C ILE A 13 1.74 8.96 7.22
N GLN A 14 0.97 9.15 8.29
CA GLN A 14 -0.46 8.79 8.31
C GLN A 14 -1.29 9.65 7.35
N ASN A 15 -0.98 10.94 7.24
CA ASN A 15 -1.69 11.88 6.38
C ASN A 15 -1.29 11.80 4.91
N ALA A 16 -0.13 11.21 4.59
CA ALA A 16 0.44 11.23 3.25
C ALA A 16 -0.38 10.48 2.18
N ARG A 17 -1.46 9.75 2.56
CA ARG A 17 -2.43 9.07 1.67
C ARG A 17 -1.88 8.85 0.26
N ILE A 18 -1.06 7.81 0.12
CA ILE A 18 -0.19 7.63 -1.06
C ILE A 18 -1.03 7.35 -2.32
N VAL A 19 -2.28 6.91 -2.17
CA VAL A 19 -3.17 6.53 -3.29
C VAL A 19 -4.45 7.38 -3.28
N SER A 20 -4.82 7.87 -4.47
CA SER A 20 -6.12 8.49 -4.73
C SER A 20 -6.89 7.67 -5.76
N PHE A 21 -8.17 7.38 -5.47
CA PHE A 21 -9.07 6.69 -6.40
C PHE A 21 -9.86 7.65 -7.30
N THR A 22 -9.48 8.94 -7.31
CA THR A 22 -10.07 9.92 -8.22
C THR A 22 -9.83 9.50 -9.67
N GLY A 23 -10.90 9.38 -10.46
CA GLY A 23 -10.82 8.95 -11.87
C GLY A 23 -11.09 7.47 -12.11
N TRP A 24 -11.24 6.66 -11.05
CA TRP A 24 -11.49 5.22 -11.19
C TRP A 24 -12.95 4.88 -11.52
N GLN A 25 -13.86 5.84 -11.46
CA GLN A 25 -15.30 5.64 -11.67
C GLN A 25 -15.66 5.09 -13.07
N SER A 26 -14.78 5.26 -14.06
CA SER A 26 -14.94 4.72 -15.41
C SER A 26 -14.57 3.24 -15.53
N THR A 27 -13.82 2.70 -14.56
CA THR A 27 -13.28 1.33 -14.62
C THR A 27 -13.70 0.47 -13.43
N HIS A 28 -14.15 1.08 -12.34
CA HIS A 28 -14.56 0.41 -11.11
C HIS A 28 -15.91 0.96 -10.63
N PRO A 29 -16.83 0.10 -10.20
CA PRO A 29 -18.06 0.53 -9.54
C PRO A 29 -17.74 1.19 -8.20
N ALA A 30 -18.66 2.04 -7.73
CA ALA A 30 -18.49 2.78 -6.47
C ALA A 30 -18.21 1.87 -5.27
N GLU A 31 -18.82 0.68 -5.24
CA GLU A 31 -18.60 -0.31 -4.18
C GLU A 31 -17.17 -0.84 -4.14
N ALA A 32 -16.57 -1.11 -5.32
CA ALA A 32 -15.17 -1.54 -5.39
C ALA A 32 -14.23 -0.41 -4.94
N ILE A 33 -14.50 0.82 -5.36
CA ILE A 33 -13.74 2.01 -4.94
C ILE A 33 -13.82 2.19 -3.41
N ALA A 34 -15.01 2.02 -2.83
CA ALA A 34 -15.19 2.12 -1.38
C ALA A 34 -14.39 1.04 -0.62
N LEU A 35 -14.29 -0.18 -1.17
CA LEU A 35 -13.52 -1.26 -0.57
C LEU A 35 -12.01 -0.96 -0.60
N PHE A 36 -11.48 -0.42 -1.71
CA PHE A 36 -10.09 0.04 -1.75
C PHE A 36 -9.85 1.22 -0.78
N GLN A 37 -10.76 2.20 -0.75
CA GLN A 37 -10.65 3.35 0.14
C GLN A 37 -10.66 2.93 1.61
N ALA A 38 -11.51 1.97 1.99
CA ALA A 38 -11.59 1.49 3.37
C ALA A 38 -10.30 0.78 3.81
N ALA A 39 -9.64 0.05 2.91
CA ALA A 39 -8.35 -0.58 3.19
C ALA A 39 -7.23 0.47 3.36
N ASP A 40 -7.18 1.47 2.48
CA ASP A 40 -6.24 2.60 2.53
C ASP A 40 -6.43 3.44 3.81
N ASP A 41 -7.67 3.80 4.14
CA ASP A 41 -8.02 4.55 5.35
C ASP A 41 -7.59 3.83 6.65
N GLN A 42 -7.56 2.50 6.63
CA GLN A 42 -7.15 1.65 7.75
C GLN A 42 -5.65 1.32 7.74
N GLY A 43 -4.90 1.79 6.74
CA GLY A 43 -3.48 1.49 6.59
C GLY A 43 -3.19 0.00 6.46
N ARG A 44 -4.11 -0.76 5.84
CA ARG A 44 -3.99 -2.22 5.68
C ARG A 44 -4.03 -2.62 4.21
N TYR A 45 -3.38 -3.73 3.89
CA TYR A 45 -3.57 -4.39 2.60
C TYR A 45 -4.97 -5.02 2.49
N LEU A 46 -5.36 -5.32 1.25
CA LEU A 46 -6.57 -6.10 0.97
C LEU A 46 -6.46 -7.49 1.60
N SER A 47 -7.49 -7.88 2.33
CA SER A 47 -7.64 -9.22 2.89
C SER A 47 -8.06 -10.22 1.80
N GLN A 48 -8.06 -11.51 2.14
CA GLN A 48 -8.60 -12.54 1.24
C GLN A 48 -10.08 -12.27 0.90
N ALA A 49 -10.86 -11.82 1.88
CA ALA A 49 -12.27 -11.49 1.71
C ALA A 49 -12.46 -10.29 0.78
N ASP A 50 -11.65 -9.25 0.95
CA ASP A 50 -11.66 -8.07 0.06
C ASP A 50 -11.38 -8.47 -1.39
N CYS A 51 -10.37 -9.31 -1.62
CA CYS A 51 -10.03 -9.80 -2.95
C CYS A 51 -11.16 -10.65 -3.57
N ALA A 52 -11.76 -11.55 -2.79
CA ALA A 52 -12.89 -12.36 -3.25
C ALA A 52 -14.09 -11.48 -3.63
N HIS A 53 -14.36 -10.43 -2.85
CA HIS A 53 -15.43 -9.49 -3.12
C HIS A 53 -15.16 -8.69 -4.40
N LEU A 54 -13.94 -8.16 -4.55
CA LEU A 54 -13.50 -7.42 -5.74
C LEU A 54 -13.55 -8.27 -7.02
N GLN A 55 -13.29 -9.57 -6.93
CA GLN A 55 -13.39 -10.48 -8.08
C GLN A 55 -14.82 -10.55 -8.64
N THR A 56 -15.83 -10.37 -7.78
CA THR A 56 -17.23 -10.32 -8.21
C THR A 56 -17.64 -8.94 -8.73
N LEU A 57 -17.13 -7.88 -8.12
CA LEU A 57 -17.45 -6.50 -8.49
C LEU A 57 -16.78 -6.05 -9.78
N VAL A 58 -15.54 -6.49 -10.03
CA VAL A 58 -14.72 -6.04 -11.16
C VAL A 58 -14.00 -7.22 -11.82
N PRO A 59 -14.74 -8.20 -12.38
CA PRO A 59 -14.14 -9.43 -12.92
C PRO A 59 -13.14 -9.15 -14.06
N SER A 60 -13.33 -8.06 -14.82
CA SER A 60 -12.42 -7.62 -15.88
C SER A 60 -11.02 -7.20 -15.40
N ARG A 61 -10.83 -7.01 -14.08
CA ARG A 61 -9.55 -6.66 -13.45
C ARG A 61 -9.05 -7.73 -12.49
N ALA A 62 -9.75 -8.87 -12.41
CA ALA A 62 -9.43 -9.94 -11.44
C ALA A 62 -8.03 -10.54 -11.65
N GLU A 63 -7.45 -10.43 -12.85
CA GLU A 63 -6.09 -10.87 -13.15
C GLU A 63 -5.02 -10.20 -12.28
N GLY A 64 -5.28 -9.00 -11.77
CA GLY A 64 -4.37 -8.29 -10.87
C GLY A 64 -4.43 -8.76 -9.42
N LEU A 65 -5.49 -9.47 -9.01
CA LEU A 65 -5.70 -9.86 -7.61
C LEU A 65 -4.66 -10.88 -7.11
N PRO A 66 -4.26 -11.93 -7.85
CA PRO A 66 -3.19 -12.83 -7.43
C PRO A 66 -1.86 -12.11 -7.25
N VAL A 67 -1.54 -11.16 -8.14
CA VAL A 67 -0.32 -10.35 -8.04
C VAL A 67 -0.36 -9.46 -6.80
N ALA A 68 -1.49 -8.80 -6.53
CA ALA A 68 -1.67 -7.99 -5.32
C ALA A 68 -1.53 -8.83 -4.04
N GLN A 69 -2.04 -10.06 -4.03
CA GLN A 69 -1.87 -10.99 -2.90
C GLN A 69 -0.42 -11.40 -2.72
N GLN A 70 0.27 -11.77 -3.80
CA GLN A 70 1.69 -12.12 -3.75
C GLN A 70 2.54 -10.97 -3.20
N LEU A 71 2.30 -9.74 -3.67
CA LEU A 71 3.00 -8.54 -3.18
C LEU A 71 2.73 -8.29 -1.68
N ARG A 72 1.48 -8.45 -1.24
CA ARG A 72 1.11 -8.36 0.18
C ARG A 72 1.87 -9.39 1.01
N ASP A 73 1.88 -10.64 0.56
CA ASP A 73 2.44 -11.75 1.33
C ASP A 73 3.97 -11.68 1.42
N GLN A 74 4.63 -11.05 0.44
CA GLN A 74 6.09 -10.86 0.38
C GLN A 74 6.55 -9.45 0.80
N VAL A 75 5.65 -8.61 1.34
CA VAL A 75 5.95 -7.20 1.60
C VAL A 75 7.19 -6.98 2.48
N ALA A 76 7.40 -7.81 3.49
CA ALA A 76 8.54 -7.68 4.40
C ALA A 76 9.86 -7.87 3.64
N GLU A 77 9.95 -8.91 2.83
CA GLU A 77 11.13 -9.22 2.02
C GLU A 77 11.41 -8.10 1.00
N ILE A 78 10.37 -7.67 0.27
CA ILE A 78 10.49 -6.58 -0.73
C ILE A 78 10.99 -5.30 -0.08
N VAL A 79 10.42 -4.92 1.08
CA VAL A 79 10.79 -3.69 1.78
C VAL A 79 12.20 -3.79 2.38
N ASP A 80 12.57 -4.95 2.91
CA ASP A 80 13.90 -5.16 3.51
C ASP A 80 15.00 -5.15 2.45
N GLU A 81 14.77 -5.78 1.29
CA GLU A 81 15.70 -5.74 0.15
C GLU A 81 15.85 -4.31 -0.38
N ALA A 82 14.73 -3.60 -0.59
CA ALA A 82 14.75 -2.21 -1.03
C ALA A 82 15.48 -1.30 -0.04
N ARG A 83 15.25 -1.50 1.27
CA ARG A 83 15.94 -0.77 2.33
C ARG A 83 17.44 -1.03 2.28
N ALA A 84 17.85 -2.28 2.12
CA ALA A 84 19.27 -2.63 2.02
C ALA A 84 19.93 -1.93 0.83
N GLY A 85 19.30 -1.94 -0.34
CA GLY A 85 19.81 -1.24 -1.53
C GLY A 85 19.92 0.27 -1.34
N VAL A 86 18.96 0.91 -0.68
CA VAL A 86 19.01 2.35 -0.36
C VAL A 86 20.16 2.66 0.60
N LEU A 87 20.35 1.85 1.64
CA LEU A 87 21.42 2.06 2.63
C LEU A 87 22.82 1.82 2.03
N ASP A 88 22.95 0.87 1.11
CA ASP A 88 24.20 0.64 0.38
C ASP A 88 24.53 1.80 -0.56
N THR A 89 23.53 2.29 -1.30
CA THR A 89 23.69 3.41 -2.26
C THR A 89 23.93 4.74 -1.54
N PHE A 90 23.28 4.95 -0.39
CA PHE A 90 23.33 6.20 0.37
C PHE A 90 23.69 5.92 1.84
N PRO A 91 24.96 5.58 2.15
CA PRO A 91 25.36 5.12 3.47
C PRO A 91 25.19 6.16 4.59
N THR A 92 25.09 7.44 4.24
CA THR A 92 24.89 8.55 5.18
C THR A 92 23.43 9.01 5.28
N ILE A 93 22.47 8.38 4.57
CA ILE A 93 21.06 8.84 4.55
C ILE A 93 20.37 8.78 5.92
N THR A 94 20.95 8.03 6.86
CA THR A 94 20.48 7.91 8.24
C THR A 94 21.23 8.83 9.21
N GLN A 95 22.22 9.60 8.74
CA GLN A 95 22.94 10.60 9.53
C GLN A 95 22.19 11.95 9.48
N PRO A 96 22.29 12.78 10.54
CA PRO A 96 21.61 14.08 10.62
C PRO A 96 22.12 15.13 9.62
#